data_AF-A0A1M5APM7-F1
#
_entry.id   AF-A0A1M5APM7-F1
#
_cell.length_a   1.000
_cell.length_b   1.000
_cell.length_c   1.000
_cell.angle_alpha   90.00
_cell.angle_beta   90.00
_cell.angle_gamma   90.00
#
_symmetry.space_group_name_H-M   'P 1'
#
loop_
_entity.id
_entity.type
_entity.pdbx_description
1 polymer ?
#
loop_
_entity_poly.entity_id
_entity_poly.type
_entity_poly.pdbx_seq_one_letter_code
_entity_poly.pdbx_strand_id
1 'polypeptide(L)'
;MDNKPSLNSTDHPFEEVAVESGRPAPRKKEPELDNKTIAKHVGLFLVTFVMVAWAGASFVGFSPSLFPVALPTETDFYRGVLFSSLLLGFLGVHEFGHYFAALYHKIKVTLPYFIPIPLGIGTLGAVIRIKQKINDSYKMFDVGISGPLAGFVVALTVLLYGFSTLPDASYIQQFDGHEEVKEYVAEHGTYPEDPPGETGGQTLILGNTLLYGFLASFFENVPPMWEMYHYPFLFAGWLGLFFTALNLMPLGQLDGGHILYSLIGFKKHRTVARLFFGLLVTLAGIEVIPFIHLSLVEYGLGQQILSWLIWGAVLFLLLRKAFHSDHQWIAPTMAVSMALAAGYLYLHVGSITDSGSLIWVFWSFFTAYLVGIEHPPALYERPLDPTRSLLGWLGMGIFVVCISPNPLYLI
;
A
#
# COMPACT_ATOMS: atom_id res chain seq x y z
N MET A 1 33.50 76.85 7.15
CA MET A 1 33.54 77.37 5.77
C MET A 1 34.45 76.49 4.95
N ASP A 2 34.03 75.67 4.00
CA ASP A 2 32.80 74.97 3.70
C ASP A 2 33.11 74.13 2.45
N ASN A 3 32.46 72.97 2.36
CA ASN A 3 32.26 72.14 1.17
C ASN A 3 33.38 71.28 0.56
N LYS A 4 33.01 69.99 0.50
CA LYS A 4 33.58 68.84 -0.20
C LYS A 4 33.63 69.04 -1.72
N PRO A 5 34.54 68.35 -2.45
CA PRO A 5 34.52 68.31 -3.90
C PRO A 5 33.43 67.38 -4.46
N SER A 6 32.85 67.83 -5.56
CA SER A 6 31.81 67.24 -6.39
C SER A 6 32.26 65.99 -7.16
N LEU A 7 31.32 65.07 -7.35
CA LEU A 7 31.45 63.88 -8.19
C LEU A 7 31.48 64.27 -9.68
N ASN A 8 32.45 63.70 -10.40
CA ASN A 8 32.62 63.80 -11.85
C ASN A 8 31.40 63.30 -12.62
N SER A 9 30.95 64.11 -13.57
CA SER A 9 30.13 63.74 -14.72
C SER A 9 31.03 63.20 -15.83
N THR A 10 30.79 61.95 -16.27
CA THR A 10 31.22 61.47 -17.58
C THR A 10 30.02 60.88 -18.29
N ASP A 11 29.73 61.47 -19.44
CA ASP A 11 28.68 61.12 -20.38
C ASP A 11 28.70 59.64 -20.77
N HIS A 12 27.55 58.97 -20.62
CA HIS A 12 27.21 57.80 -21.40
C HIS A 12 26.01 58.16 -22.28
N PRO A 13 26.05 57.87 -23.60
CA PRO A 13 24.94 58.17 -24.49
C PRO A 13 23.76 57.27 -24.12
N PHE A 14 22.59 57.87 -23.97
CA PHE A 14 21.33 57.18 -23.76
C PHE A 14 21.06 56.27 -24.97
N GLU A 15 21.31 54.97 -24.80
CA GLU A 15 20.80 53.94 -25.69
C GLU A 15 19.30 53.79 -25.38
N GLU A 16 18.47 54.29 -26.29
CA GLU A 16 17.02 54.18 -26.25
C GLU A 16 16.66 52.69 -26.42
N VAL A 17 16.51 51.98 -25.31
CA VAL A 17 16.01 50.60 -25.30
C VAL A 17 14.56 50.64 -25.76
N ALA A 18 14.35 50.37 -27.04
CA ALA A 18 13.03 50.16 -27.61
C ALA A 18 12.29 49.12 -26.76
N VAL A 19 11.18 49.53 -26.17
CA VAL A 19 10.22 48.63 -25.52
C VAL A 19 9.63 47.77 -26.62
N GLU A 20 10.27 46.62 -26.86
CA GLU A 20 9.71 45.58 -27.71
C GLU A 20 8.38 45.17 -27.10
N SER A 21 7.28 45.53 -27.78
CA SER A 21 5.93 45.21 -27.37
C SER A 21 5.83 43.69 -27.19
N GLY A 22 5.91 43.25 -25.93
CA GLY A 22 5.93 41.84 -25.55
C GLY A 22 4.63 41.16 -25.94
N ARG A 23 4.55 40.65 -27.17
CA ARG A 23 3.58 39.61 -27.50
C ARG A 23 3.88 38.45 -26.56
N PRO A 24 2.89 37.92 -25.81
CA PRO A 24 3.11 36.73 -25.00
C PRO A 24 3.66 35.65 -25.93
N ALA A 25 4.80 35.05 -25.57
CA ALA A 25 5.38 33.94 -26.31
C ALA A 25 4.27 32.92 -26.62
N PRO A 26 4.20 32.38 -27.86
CA PRO A 26 3.14 31.45 -28.22
C PRO A 26 3.12 30.33 -27.18
N ARG A 27 1.96 30.13 -26.54
CA ARG A 27 1.73 29.01 -25.61
C ARG A 27 2.21 27.76 -26.33
N LYS A 28 3.32 27.15 -25.87
CA LYS A 28 3.72 25.82 -26.35
C LYS A 28 2.48 24.94 -26.18
N LYS A 29 1.88 24.49 -27.30
CA LYS A 29 0.79 23.51 -27.28
C LYS A 29 1.27 22.40 -26.36
N GLU A 30 0.55 22.18 -25.27
CA GLU A 30 0.80 21.00 -24.44
C GLU A 30 0.69 19.80 -25.37
N PRO A 31 1.66 18.87 -25.37
CA PRO A 31 1.64 17.78 -26.32
C PRO A 31 0.35 16.99 -26.09
N GLU A 32 -0.55 17.04 -27.06
CA GLU A 32 -1.72 16.17 -27.13
C GLU A 32 -1.24 14.73 -26.98
N LEU A 33 -1.97 13.93 -26.20
CA LEU A 33 -1.62 12.53 -25.94
C LEU A 33 -1.58 11.78 -27.28
N ASP A 34 -0.37 11.37 -27.71
CA ASP A 34 -0.18 10.60 -28.94
C ASP A 34 -0.99 9.29 -28.88
N ASN A 35 -1.61 8.91 -30.00
CA ASN A 35 -2.42 7.70 -30.13
C ASN A 35 -1.66 6.44 -29.68
N LYS A 36 -0.34 6.39 -29.91
CA LYS A 36 0.50 5.28 -29.42
C LYS A 36 0.59 5.23 -27.90
N THR A 37 0.60 6.39 -27.25
CA THR A 37 0.62 6.48 -25.78
C THR A 37 -0.71 5.98 -25.23
N ILE A 38 -1.83 6.43 -25.77
CA ILE A 38 -3.16 5.97 -25.38
C ILE A 38 -3.28 4.45 -25.57
N ALA A 39 -2.89 3.94 -26.74
CA ALA A 39 -2.92 2.50 -27.04
C ALA A 39 -2.07 1.68 -26.06
N LYS A 40 -0.90 2.19 -25.63
CA LYS A 40 -0.08 1.54 -24.61
C LYS A 40 -0.79 1.45 -23.25
N HIS A 41 -1.38 2.54 -22.79
CA HIS A 41 -2.07 2.56 -21.49
C HIS A 41 -3.33 1.69 -21.50
N VAL A 42 -4.10 1.73 -22.59
CA VAL A 42 -5.26 0.85 -22.78
C VAL A 42 -4.83 -0.61 -22.87
N GLY A 43 -3.77 -0.92 -23.62
CA GLY A 43 -3.23 -2.28 -23.74
C GLY A 43 -2.77 -2.84 -22.39
N LEU A 44 -2.06 -2.04 -21.58
CA LEU A 44 -1.67 -2.44 -20.23
C LEU A 44 -2.88 -2.68 -19.34
N PHE A 45 -3.86 -1.78 -19.36
CA PHE A 45 -5.11 -1.96 -18.62
C PHE A 45 -5.83 -3.26 -19.00
N LEU A 46 -5.97 -3.55 -20.29
CA LEU A 46 -6.62 -4.78 -20.77
C LEU A 46 -5.86 -6.04 -20.35
N VAL A 47 -4.53 -6.04 -20.45
CA VAL A 47 -3.71 -7.17 -19.99
C VAL A 47 -3.84 -7.36 -18.49
N THR A 48 -3.80 -6.28 -17.71
CA THR A 48 -4.02 -6.35 -16.25
C THR A 48 -5.43 -6.85 -15.94
N PHE A 49 -6.45 -6.38 -16.66
CA PHE A 49 -7.83 -6.81 -16.46
C PHE A 49 -7.99 -8.31 -16.64
N VAL A 50 -7.39 -8.87 -17.69
CA VAL A 50 -7.41 -10.33 -17.96
C VAL A 50 -6.65 -11.09 -16.88
N MET A 51 -5.47 -10.64 -16.46
CA MET A 51 -4.70 -11.31 -15.41
C MET A 51 -5.40 -11.28 -14.04
N VAL A 52 -5.98 -10.15 -13.67
CA VAL A 52 -6.73 -10.01 -12.41
C VAL A 52 -8.03 -10.81 -12.49
N ALA A 53 -8.70 -10.88 -13.64
CA ALA A 53 -9.89 -11.72 -13.80
C ALA A 53 -9.56 -13.20 -13.66
N TRP A 54 -8.43 -13.63 -14.23
CA TRP A 54 -7.94 -15.00 -14.09
C TRP A 54 -7.59 -15.34 -12.64
N ALA A 55 -6.77 -14.50 -11.99
CA ALA A 55 -6.41 -14.67 -10.59
C ALA A 55 -7.66 -14.65 -9.69
N GLY A 56 -8.58 -13.71 -9.93
CA GLY A 56 -9.85 -13.62 -9.24
C GLY A 56 -10.71 -14.87 -9.38
N ALA A 57 -10.76 -15.47 -10.57
CA ALA A 57 -11.46 -16.75 -10.76
C ALA A 57 -10.83 -17.88 -9.94
N SER A 58 -9.52 -17.84 -9.71
CA SER A 58 -8.82 -18.81 -8.88
C SER A 58 -8.99 -18.60 -7.38
N PHE A 59 -9.02 -17.36 -6.90
CA PHE A 59 -9.31 -17.08 -5.48
C PHE A 59 -10.78 -17.23 -5.16
N VAL A 60 -11.67 -16.79 -6.04
CA VAL A 60 -13.11 -16.79 -5.78
C VAL A 60 -13.73 -18.13 -6.13
N GLY A 61 -13.19 -18.89 -7.09
CA GLY A 61 -13.81 -20.12 -7.61
C GLY A 61 -13.14 -21.44 -7.22
N PHE A 62 -11.89 -21.43 -6.75
CA PHE A 62 -11.13 -22.64 -6.40
C PHE A 62 -10.51 -22.55 -5.00
N SER A 63 -9.99 -23.68 -4.52
CA SER A 63 -9.02 -23.69 -3.43
C SER A 63 -7.85 -22.74 -3.76
N PRO A 64 -7.47 -21.83 -2.84
CA PRO A 64 -6.44 -20.83 -3.12
C PRO A 64 -5.13 -21.47 -3.56
N SER A 65 -4.72 -21.25 -4.80
CA SER A 65 -3.39 -21.63 -5.28
C SER A 65 -2.58 -20.39 -5.65
N LEU A 66 -1.35 -20.32 -5.12
CA LEU A 66 -0.39 -19.27 -5.48
C LEU A 66 -0.01 -19.29 -6.98
N PHE A 67 -0.29 -20.41 -7.66
CA PHE A 67 -0.04 -20.63 -9.09
C PHE A 67 -1.31 -21.15 -9.77
N PRO A 68 -2.14 -20.26 -10.33
CA PRO A 68 -3.41 -20.64 -10.96
C PRO A 68 -3.17 -21.25 -12.35
N VAL A 69 -2.90 -22.56 -12.40
CA VAL A 69 -2.68 -23.31 -13.66
C VAL A 69 -3.99 -23.96 -14.19
N ALA A 70 -5.04 -24.01 -13.36
CA ALA A 70 -6.33 -24.58 -13.75
C ALA A 70 -7.14 -23.60 -14.63
N LEU A 71 -7.86 -24.15 -15.62
CA LEU A 71 -8.82 -23.39 -16.43
C LEU A 71 -10.08 -23.15 -15.59
N PRO A 72 -10.53 -21.90 -15.42
CA PRO A 72 -11.75 -21.62 -14.67
C PRO A 72 -13.00 -22.11 -15.39
N THR A 73 -14.01 -22.50 -14.61
CA THR A 73 -15.37 -22.74 -15.13
C THR A 73 -15.96 -21.43 -15.65
N GLU A 74 -17.03 -21.50 -16.45
CA GLU A 74 -17.69 -20.28 -16.94
C GLU A 74 -18.17 -19.40 -15.77
N THR A 75 -18.73 -19.99 -14.72
CA THR A 75 -19.21 -19.28 -13.53
C THR A 75 -18.09 -18.59 -12.77
N ASP A 76 -16.96 -19.26 -12.59
CA ASP A 76 -15.82 -18.68 -11.86
C ASP A 76 -15.14 -17.58 -12.67
N PHE A 77 -15.14 -17.71 -13.99
CA PHE A 77 -14.67 -16.65 -14.87
C PHE A 77 -15.51 -15.37 -14.71
N TYR A 78 -16.85 -15.46 -14.66
CA TYR A 78 -17.69 -14.29 -14.40
C TYR A 78 -17.44 -13.66 -13.03
N ARG A 79 -17.25 -14.49 -11.99
CA ARG A 79 -16.88 -14.02 -10.64
C ARG A 79 -15.51 -13.30 -10.66
N GLY A 80 -14.54 -13.85 -11.39
CA GLY A 80 -13.23 -13.24 -11.62
C GLY A 80 -13.31 -11.91 -12.37
N VAL A 81 -14.13 -11.82 -13.42
CA VAL A 81 -14.38 -10.57 -14.17
C VAL A 81 -15.02 -9.50 -13.28
N LEU A 82 -15.98 -9.88 -12.43
CA LEU A 82 -16.57 -8.97 -11.44
C LEU A 82 -15.50 -8.48 -10.46
N PHE A 83 -14.73 -9.39 -9.87
CA PHE A 83 -13.63 -9.04 -8.97
C PHE A 83 -12.62 -8.08 -9.63
N SER A 84 -12.19 -8.37 -10.86
CA SER A 84 -11.28 -7.53 -11.64
C SER A 84 -11.85 -6.13 -11.88
N SER A 85 -13.13 -6.04 -12.20
CA SER A 85 -13.81 -4.75 -12.40
C SER A 85 -13.84 -3.92 -11.11
N LEU A 86 -14.10 -4.55 -9.96
CA LEU A 86 -14.12 -3.89 -8.65
C LEU A 86 -12.72 -3.43 -8.23
N LEU A 87 -11.72 -4.31 -8.29
CA LEU A 87 -10.35 -4.02 -7.88
C LEU A 87 -9.70 -2.97 -8.78
N LEU A 88 -9.82 -3.11 -10.10
CA LEU A 88 -9.26 -2.14 -11.04
C LEU A 88 -10.05 -0.83 -11.07
N GLY A 89 -11.35 -0.86 -10.77
CA GLY A 89 -12.15 0.33 -10.54
C GLY A 89 -11.62 1.15 -9.36
N PHE A 90 -11.35 0.49 -8.22
CA PHE A 90 -10.70 1.10 -7.07
C PHE A 90 -9.31 1.68 -7.41
N LEU A 91 -8.41 0.87 -7.98
CA LEU A 91 -7.05 1.31 -8.33
C LEU A 91 -7.06 2.46 -9.34
N GLY A 92 -7.97 2.38 -10.32
CA GLY A 92 -8.16 3.43 -11.32
C GLY A 92 -8.59 4.75 -10.67
N VAL A 93 -9.62 4.73 -9.82
CA VAL A 93 -10.11 5.94 -9.14
C VAL A 93 -9.05 6.52 -8.20
N HIS A 94 -8.28 5.68 -7.49
CA HIS A 94 -7.13 6.12 -6.68
C HIS A 94 -6.11 6.89 -7.54
N GLU A 95 -5.62 6.28 -8.62
CA GLU A 95 -4.63 6.90 -9.50
C GLU A 95 -5.18 8.15 -10.22
N PHE A 96 -6.45 8.13 -10.62
CA PHE A 96 -7.10 9.31 -11.19
C PHE A 96 -7.26 10.45 -10.18
N GLY A 97 -7.44 10.15 -8.90
CA GLY A 97 -7.41 11.14 -7.82
C GLY A 97 -6.09 11.91 -7.81
N HIS A 98 -4.96 11.20 -7.86
CA HIS A 98 -3.65 11.84 -8.00
C HIS A 98 -3.50 12.61 -9.32
N TYR A 99 -3.94 12.01 -10.42
CA TYR A 99 -3.85 12.60 -11.76
C TYR A 99 -4.57 13.95 -11.83
N PHE A 100 -5.82 14.03 -11.37
CA PHE A 100 -6.60 15.27 -11.41
C PHE A 100 -6.05 16.34 -10.46
N ALA A 101 -5.57 15.95 -9.27
CA ALA A 101 -4.87 16.88 -8.38
C ALA A 101 -3.58 17.43 -9.01
N ALA A 102 -2.83 16.58 -9.71
CA ALA A 102 -1.64 17.00 -10.44
C ALA A 102 -2.01 17.97 -11.58
N LEU A 103 -3.07 17.70 -12.35
CA LEU A 103 -3.56 18.60 -13.40
C LEU A 103 -3.98 19.96 -12.84
N TYR A 104 -4.72 19.98 -11.73
CA TYR A 104 -5.14 21.22 -11.05
C TYR A 104 -3.92 22.09 -10.70
N HIS A 105 -2.84 21.46 -10.23
CA HIS A 105 -1.58 22.13 -9.89
C HIS A 105 -0.62 22.37 -11.07
N LYS A 106 -1.07 22.06 -12.30
CA LYS A 106 -0.28 22.15 -13.55
C LYS A 106 1.01 21.33 -13.48
N ILE A 107 0.93 20.16 -12.85
CA ILE A 107 2.02 19.21 -12.72
C ILE A 107 2.02 18.26 -13.91
N LYS A 108 3.16 18.16 -14.61
CA LYS A 108 3.31 17.22 -15.73
C LYS A 108 3.24 15.78 -15.23
N VAL A 109 2.23 15.04 -15.67
CA VAL A 109 1.93 13.67 -15.23
C VAL A 109 1.60 12.76 -16.42
N THR A 110 1.73 11.44 -16.28
CA THR A 110 1.24 10.46 -17.26
C THR A 110 -0.18 10.01 -16.95
N LEU A 111 -0.83 9.34 -17.89
CA LEU A 111 -1.96 8.47 -17.53
C LEU A 111 -1.49 7.34 -16.60
N PRO A 112 -2.41 6.70 -15.85
CA PRO A 112 -2.08 5.57 -14.99
C PRO A 112 -1.49 4.39 -15.79
N TYR A 113 -0.45 3.77 -15.25
CA TYR A 113 0.08 2.49 -15.72
C TYR A 113 -0.44 1.39 -14.82
N PHE A 114 -1.30 0.53 -15.34
CA PHE A 114 -1.66 -0.71 -14.67
C PHE A 114 -0.54 -1.73 -14.87
N ILE A 115 -0.09 -2.36 -13.79
CA ILE A 115 1.07 -3.26 -13.78
C ILE A 115 0.55 -4.70 -13.68
N PRO A 116 0.49 -5.44 -14.81
CA PRO A 116 0.08 -6.84 -14.79
C PRO A 116 1.17 -7.71 -14.19
N ILE A 117 0.79 -8.65 -13.31
CA ILE A 117 1.67 -9.72 -12.85
C ILE A 117 0.89 -11.03 -12.83
N PRO A 118 1.43 -12.14 -13.38
CA PRO A 118 0.73 -13.42 -13.47
C PRO A 118 0.66 -14.20 -12.13
N LEU A 119 0.99 -13.55 -11.01
CA LEU A 119 1.08 -14.14 -9.67
C LEU A 119 0.20 -13.35 -8.69
N GLY A 120 -0.18 -13.98 -7.57
CA GLY A 120 -1.02 -13.37 -6.55
C GLY A 120 -2.36 -12.92 -7.13
N ILE A 121 -2.81 -11.72 -6.80
CA ILE A 121 -4.11 -11.16 -7.24
C ILE A 121 -4.13 -10.68 -8.71
N GLY A 122 -3.09 -10.95 -9.51
CA GLY A 122 -3.03 -10.61 -10.94
C GLY A 122 -2.48 -9.22 -11.27
N THR A 123 -2.09 -8.42 -10.27
CA THR A 123 -1.53 -7.07 -10.45
C THR A 123 -0.62 -6.65 -9.29
N LEU A 124 0.35 -5.77 -9.56
CA LEU A 124 1.07 -5.01 -8.53
C LEU A 124 0.39 -3.67 -8.18
N GLY A 125 -0.74 -3.37 -8.80
CA GLY A 125 -1.42 -2.10 -8.69
C GLY A 125 -1.30 -1.25 -9.95
N ALA A 126 -1.61 0.04 -9.78
CA ALA A 126 -1.50 1.05 -10.80
C ALA A 126 -0.63 2.20 -10.30
N VAL A 127 0.03 2.92 -11.21
CA VAL A 127 0.87 4.06 -10.83
C VAL A 127 0.86 5.16 -11.89
N ILE A 128 0.73 6.41 -11.46
CA ILE A 128 1.02 7.58 -12.28
C ILE A 128 2.51 7.96 -12.19
N ARG A 129 3.08 8.40 -13.31
CA ARG A 129 4.44 8.93 -13.32
C ARG A 129 4.42 10.45 -13.34
N ILE A 130 4.85 11.06 -12.24
CA ILE A 130 5.09 12.50 -12.19
C ILE A 130 6.40 12.81 -12.96
N LYS A 131 6.32 13.66 -13.99
CA LYS A 131 7.43 13.95 -14.92
C LYS A 131 8.32 15.12 -14.46
N GLN A 132 8.05 15.70 -13.31
CA GLN A 132 8.79 16.83 -12.75
C GLN A 132 8.80 16.76 -11.22
N LYS A 133 9.80 17.40 -10.60
CA LYS A 133 9.86 17.49 -9.14
C LYS A 133 8.76 18.41 -8.60
N ILE A 134 8.03 17.96 -7.58
CA ILE A 134 7.11 18.82 -6.82
C ILE A 134 7.94 19.57 -5.78
N ASN A 135 7.96 20.90 -5.88
CA ASN A 135 8.83 21.74 -5.07
C ASN A 135 8.11 22.42 -3.88
N ASP A 136 6.78 22.27 -3.79
CA ASP A 136 5.94 22.95 -2.80
C ASP A 136 5.19 21.90 -1.97
N SER A 137 5.35 21.94 -0.64
CA SER A 137 4.69 21.01 0.29
C SER A 137 3.17 21.05 0.14
N TYR A 138 2.59 22.20 -0.18
CA TYR A 138 1.15 22.34 -0.37
C TYR A 138 0.63 21.53 -1.57
N LYS A 139 1.36 21.58 -2.70
CA LYS A 139 0.99 20.82 -3.90
C LYS A 139 1.18 19.32 -3.71
N MET A 140 2.23 18.97 -2.98
CA MET A 140 2.54 17.60 -2.61
C MET A 140 1.47 17.01 -1.70
N PHE A 141 0.97 17.78 -0.74
CA PHE A 141 -0.17 17.42 0.08
C PHE A 141 -1.41 17.14 -0.79
N ASP A 142 -1.81 18.10 -1.64
CA ASP A 142 -3.03 17.97 -2.46
C ASP A 142 -2.95 16.74 -3.39
N VAL A 143 -1.79 16.50 -4.02
CA VAL A 143 -1.60 15.30 -4.84
C VAL A 143 -1.62 14.05 -3.97
N GLY A 144 -0.88 14.01 -2.86
CA GLY A 144 -0.76 12.83 -1.99
C GLY A 144 -2.07 12.41 -1.33
N ILE A 145 -2.94 13.34 -0.94
CA ILE A 145 -4.21 12.99 -0.27
C ILE A 145 -5.32 12.58 -1.24
N SER A 146 -5.31 13.10 -2.47
CA SER A 146 -6.44 12.95 -3.39
C SER A 146 -6.65 11.50 -3.84
N GLY A 147 -5.59 10.75 -4.07
CA GLY A 147 -5.68 9.34 -4.47
C GLY A 147 -6.26 8.45 -3.36
N PRO A 148 -5.61 8.37 -2.18
CA PRO A 148 -6.09 7.57 -1.06
C PRO A 148 -7.52 7.89 -0.64
N LEU A 149 -7.93 9.16 -0.65
CA LEU A 149 -9.29 9.52 -0.28
C LEU A 149 -10.31 9.07 -1.34
N ALA A 150 -10.01 9.25 -2.62
CA ALA A 150 -10.86 8.80 -3.71
C ALA A 150 -10.98 7.25 -3.74
N GLY A 151 -9.84 6.55 -3.62
CA GLY A 151 -9.80 5.10 -3.50
C GLY A 151 -10.58 4.62 -2.28
N PHE A 152 -10.36 5.22 -1.10
CA PHE A 152 -11.04 4.85 0.13
C PHE A 152 -12.57 4.93 0.01
N VAL A 153 -13.11 5.98 -0.62
CA VAL A 153 -14.55 6.11 -0.85
C VAL A 153 -15.08 4.97 -1.71
N VAL A 154 -14.36 4.58 -2.76
CA VAL A 154 -14.73 3.44 -3.61
C VAL A 154 -14.66 2.13 -2.82
N ALA A 155 -13.56 1.88 -2.09
CA ALA A 155 -13.37 0.67 -1.29
C ALA A 155 -14.49 0.53 -0.23
N LEU A 156 -14.80 1.61 0.48
CA LEU A 156 -15.88 1.65 1.46
C LEU A 156 -17.25 1.38 0.82
N THR A 157 -17.52 1.97 -0.36
CA THR A 157 -18.79 1.76 -1.06
C THR A 157 -18.94 0.30 -1.51
N VAL A 158 -17.88 -0.28 -2.09
CA VAL A 158 -17.85 -1.68 -2.53
C VAL A 158 -18.01 -2.62 -1.33
N LEU A 159 -17.38 -2.31 -0.21
CA LEU A 159 -17.45 -3.11 1.01
C LEU A 159 -18.85 -3.07 1.65
N LEU A 160 -19.44 -1.87 1.79
CA LEU A 160 -20.81 -1.70 2.28
C LEU A 160 -21.83 -2.41 1.37
N TYR A 161 -21.64 -2.30 0.05
CA TYR A 161 -22.46 -3.04 -0.90
C TYR A 161 -22.32 -4.55 -0.70
N GLY A 162 -21.08 -5.05 -0.58
CA GLY A 162 -20.79 -6.45 -0.34
C GLY A 162 -21.47 -6.99 0.92
N PHE A 163 -21.38 -6.27 2.03
CA PHE A 163 -22.07 -6.62 3.27
C PHE A 163 -23.61 -6.61 3.12
N SER A 164 -24.15 -5.63 2.40
CA SER A 164 -25.61 -5.52 2.19
C SER A 164 -26.21 -6.58 1.26
N THR A 165 -25.37 -7.20 0.42
CA THR A 165 -25.78 -8.23 -0.55
C THR A 165 -25.24 -9.61 -0.19
N LEU A 166 -24.91 -9.85 1.08
CA LEU A 166 -24.42 -11.15 1.51
C LEU A 166 -25.49 -12.23 1.31
N PRO A 167 -25.17 -13.33 0.61
CA PRO A 167 -26.02 -14.51 0.58
C PRO A 167 -25.94 -15.26 1.92
N ASP A 168 -26.88 -16.18 2.13
CA ASP A 168 -26.83 -17.10 3.27
C ASP A 168 -25.57 -17.96 3.27
N ALA A 169 -25.21 -18.51 4.43
CA ALA A 169 -24.00 -19.33 4.59
C ALA A 169 -23.96 -20.52 3.61
N SER A 170 -25.12 -21.03 3.19
CA SER A 170 -25.25 -22.10 2.18
C SER A 170 -24.63 -21.76 0.83
N TYR A 171 -24.30 -20.50 0.55
CA TYR A 171 -23.55 -20.08 -0.63
C TYR A 171 -22.21 -20.81 -0.79
N ILE A 172 -21.58 -21.23 0.32
CA ILE A 172 -20.31 -21.96 0.29
C ILE A 172 -20.39 -23.30 -0.48
N GLN A 173 -21.60 -23.86 -0.61
CA GLN A 173 -21.86 -25.11 -1.33
C GLN A 173 -21.55 -25.01 -2.84
N GLN A 174 -21.39 -23.79 -3.37
CA GLN A 174 -21.11 -23.55 -4.79
C GLN A 174 -19.62 -23.58 -5.14
N PHE A 175 -18.74 -23.77 -4.17
CA PHE A 175 -17.29 -23.79 -4.38
C PHE A 175 -16.75 -25.20 -4.20
N ASP A 176 -15.73 -25.55 -4.98
CA ASP A 176 -15.06 -26.84 -4.85
C ASP A 176 -14.16 -26.86 -3.60
N GLY A 177 -14.09 -27.99 -2.89
CA GLY A 177 -13.36 -28.12 -1.62
C GLY A 177 -14.20 -27.76 -0.39
N HIS A 178 -13.56 -27.50 0.75
CA HIS A 178 -14.23 -27.07 1.99
C HIS A 178 -15.30 -28.05 2.51
N GLU A 179 -15.13 -29.36 2.29
CA GLU A 179 -16.15 -30.37 2.61
C GLU A 179 -16.57 -30.34 4.09
N GLU A 180 -15.63 -30.19 5.02
CA GLU A 180 -15.93 -30.05 6.46
C GLU A 180 -16.77 -28.79 6.77
N VAL A 181 -16.47 -27.67 6.10
CA VAL A 181 -17.22 -26.41 6.24
C VAL A 181 -18.62 -26.56 5.66
N LYS A 182 -18.74 -27.21 4.51
CA LYS A 182 -20.01 -27.48 3.84
C LYS A 182 -20.91 -28.35 4.70
N GLU A 183 -20.37 -29.41 5.31
CA GLU A 183 -21.11 -30.27 6.22
C GLU A 183 -21.59 -29.48 7.45
N TYR A 184 -20.70 -28.70 8.08
CA TYR A 184 -21.05 -27.89 9.24
C TYR A 184 -22.15 -26.87 8.91
N VAL A 185 -22.01 -26.14 7.80
CA VAL A 185 -22.98 -25.14 7.34
C VAL A 185 -24.31 -25.79 6.96
N ALA A 186 -24.29 -27.00 6.39
CA ALA A 186 -25.52 -27.74 6.07
C ALA A 186 -26.28 -28.17 7.34
N GLU A 187 -25.56 -28.49 8.42
CA GLU A 187 -26.16 -28.90 9.70
C GLU A 187 -26.60 -27.71 10.56
N HIS A 188 -25.78 -26.67 10.67
CA HIS A 188 -25.97 -25.58 11.64
C HIS A 188 -26.52 -24.29 11.00
N GLY A 189 -26.46 -24.15 9.68
CA GLY A 189 -26.88 -22.94 8.96
C GLY A 189 -25.94 -21.73 9.15
N THR A 190 -24.84 -21.89 9.88
CA THR A 190 -23.84 -20.85 10.18
C THR A 190 -22.43 -21.35 9.89
N TYR A 191 -21.47 -20.43 9.75
CA TYR A 191 -20.05 -20.78 9.65
C TYR A 191 -19.51 -21.31 10.98
N PRO A 192 -18.52 -22.22 10.96
CA PRO A 192 -17.80 -22.60 12.16
C PRO A 192 -16.96 -21.42 12.68
N GLU A 193 -16.83 -21.32 14.01
CA GLU A 193 -16.05 -20.24 14.64
C GLU A 193 -14.56 -20.34 14.32
N ASP A 194 -14.05 -21.57 14.31
CA ASP A 194 -12.67 -21.90 14.00
C ASP A 194 -12.55 -22.54 12.61
N PRO A 195 -11.44 -22.29 11.89
CA PRO A 195 -11.18 -22.97 10.64
C PRO A 195 -11.06 -24.48 10.89
N PRO A 196 -11.61 -25.33 10.01
CA PRO A 196 -11.46 -26.77 10.12
C PRO A 196 -9.98 -27.15 10.09
N GLY A 197 -9.61 -28.12 10.93
CA GLY A 197 -8.25 -28.66 10.94
C GLY A 197 -8.03 -29.51 9.70
N GLU A 198 -7.77 -28.90 8.54
CA GLU A 198 -7.49 -29.64 7.33
C GLU A 198 -6.34 -30.61 7.57
N THR A 199 -6.57 -31.90 7.31
CA THR A 199 -5.55 -32.94 7.34
C THR A 199 -4.65 -32.81 6.11
N GLY A 200 -3.82 -31.76 6.06
CA GLY A 200 -2.71 -31.62 5.12
C GLY A 200 -2.72 -30.42 4.16
N GLY A 201 -3.61 -29.44 4.33
CA GLY A 201 -3.64 -28.19 3.55
C GLY A 201 -3.26 -26.96 4.38
N GLN A 202 -2.67 -25.94 3.74
CA GLN A 202 -2.44 -24.62 4.35
C GLN A 202 -3.64 -23.73 4.04
N THR A 203 -4.33 -23.21 5.06
CA THR A 203 -5.48 -22.32 4.88
C THR A 203 -5.04 -20.86 4.87
N LEU A 204 -5.37 -20.12 3.80
CA LEU A 204 -5.12 -18.68 3.72
C LEU A 204 -6.14 -17.89 4.54
N ILE A 205 -5.67 -17.17 5.54
CA ILE A 205 -6.48 -16.28 6.36
C ILE A 205 -6.13 -14.83 6.04
N LEU A 206 -7.17 -14.04 5.77
CA LEU A 206 -7.04 -12.59 5.63
C LEU A 206 -7.10 -11.92 7.00
N GLY A 207 -6.29 -10.91 7.23
CA GLY A 207 -6.27 -10.16 8.48
C GLY A 207 -7.47 -9.25 8.62
N ASN A 208 -8.06 -9.19 9.82
CA ASN A 208 -9.11 -8.20 10.08
C ASN A 208 -8.50 -6.78 10.18
N THR A 209 -9.29 -5.76 9.83
CA THR A 209 -8.96 -4.34 10.05
C THR A 209 -9.97 -3.76 11.03
N LEU A 210 -9.64 -2.66 11.71
CA LEU A 210 -10.58 -2.04 12.64
C LEU A 210 -11.87 -1.60 11.92
N LEU A 211 -11.72 -1.07 10.70
CA LEU A 211 -12.86 -0.66 9.89
C LEU A 211 -13.69 -1.86 9.41
N TYR A 212 -13.06 -2.91 8.89
CA TYR A 212 -13.78 -4.11 8.44
C TYR A 212 -14.54 -4.74 9.61
N GLY A 213 -13.90 -4.97 10.76
CA GLY A 213 -14.54 -5.55 11.93
C GLY A 213 -15.68 -4.68 12.47
N PHE A 214 -15.50 -3.36 12.49
CA PHE A 214 -16.57 -2.45 12.87
C PHE A 214 -17.78 -2.56 11.91
N LEU A 215 -17.54 -2.52 10.59
CA LEU A 215 -18.62 -2.63 9.61
C LEU A 215 -19.31 -3.99 9.66
N ALA A 216 -18.54 -5.08 9.75
CA ALA A 216 -19.04 -6.44 9.85
C ALA A 216 -20.01 -6.61 11.05
N SER A 217 -19.78 -5.91 12.16
CA SER A 217 -20.65 -5.99 13.35
C SER A 217 -22.10 -5.54 13.14
N PHE A 218 -22.40 -4.85 12.03
CA PHE A 218 -23.74 -4.40 11.68
C PHE A 218 -24.51 -5.37 10.77
N PHE A 219 -23.89 -6.45 10.32
CA PHE A 219 -24.47 -7.39 9.35
C PHE A 219 -24.47 -8.82 9.91
N GLU A 220 -25.48 -9.58 9.52
CA GLU A 220 -25.59 -11.01 9.82
C GLU A 220 -24.88 -11.83 8.73
N ASN A 221 -24.55 -13.09 9.02
CA ASN A 221 -23.95 -14.03 8.07
C ASN A 221 -22.63 -13.55 7.42
N VAL A 222 -21.88 -12.67 8.08
CA VAL A 222 -20.56 -12.26 7.60
C VAL A 222 -19.64 -13.49 7.55
N PRO A 223 -19.07 -13.83 6.39
CA PRO A 223 -18.17 -14.97 6.30
C PRO A 223 -16.92 -14.71 7.15
N PRO A 224 -16.37 -15.75 7.79
CA PRO A 224 -15.12 -15.61 8.52
C PRO A 224 -13.99 -15.22 7.58
N MET A 225 -12.92 -14.62 8.12
CA MET A 225 -11.85 -14.05 7.29
C MET A 225 -11.11 -15.06 6.41
N TRP A 226 -11.21 -16.36 6.73
CA TRP A 226 -10.66 -17.48 5.96
C TRP A 226 -11.59 -17.99 4.86
N GLU A 227 -12.82 -17.46 4.75
CA GLU A 227 -13.76 -17.71 3.63
C GLU A 227 -14.12 -16.44 2.85
N MET A 228 -13.78 -15.26 3.38
CA MET A 228 -14.16 -13.95 2.83
C MET A 228 -13.71 -13.74 1.37
N TYR A 229 -12.64 -14.39 0.91
CA TYR A 229 -12.13 -14.23 -0.46
C TYR A 229 -13.06 -14.82 -1.54
N HIS A 230 -13.99 -15.72 -1.18
CA HIS A 230 -15.05 -16.23 -2.06
C HIS A 230 -16.12 -15.19 -2.43
N TYR A 231 -16.06 -14.00 -1.83
CA TYR A 231 -17.04 -12.93 -2.00
C TYR A 231 -16.39 -11.74 -2.71
N PRO A 232 -16.55 -11.58 -4.05
CA PRO A 232 -15.83 -10.57 -4.84
C PRO A 232 -15.90 -9.14 -4.29
N PHE A 233 -17.07 -8.73 -3.77
CA PHE A 233 -17.26 -7.41 -3.18
C PHE A 233 -16.51 -7.24 -1.87
N LEU A 234 -16.59 -8.21 -0.95
CA LEU A 234 -15.84 -8.15 0.30
C LEU A 234 -14.34 -8.23 0.04
N PHE A 235 -13.90 -9.12 -0.85
CA PHE A 235 -12.50 -9.30 -1.17
C PHE A 235 -11.89 -8.07 -1.84
N ALA A 236 -12.55 -7.51 -2.86
CA ALA A 236 -12.09 -6.28 -3.50
C ALA A 236 -12.14 -5.08 -2.54
N GLY A 237 -13.18 -4.97 -1.70
CA GLY A 237 -13.31 -3.93 -0.68
C GLY A 237 -12.19 -4.00 0.37
N TRP A 238 -11.90 -5.20 0.89
CA TRP A 238 -10.82 -5.46 1.84
C TRP A 238 -9.44 -5.17 1.23
N LEU A 239 -9.18 -5.62 -0.01
CA LEU A 239 -7.96 -5.26 -0.74
C LEU A 239 -7.85 -3.75 -0.94
N GLY A 240 -8.97 -3.07 -1.18
CA GLY A 240 -9.04 -1.61 -1.23
C GLY A 240 -8.58 -0.97 0.07
N LEU A 241 -9.09 -1.42 1.22
CA LEU A 241 -8.63 -0.96 2.54
C LEU A 241 -7.13 -1.22 2.74
N PHE A 242 -6.68 -2.42 2.36
CA PHE A 242 -5.28 -2.83 2.47
C PHE A 242 -4.35 -1.92 1.64
N PHE A 243 -4.64 -1.69 0.36
CA PHE A 243 -3.85 -0.79 -0.49
C PHE A 243 -3.92 0.67 -0.05
N THR A 244 -5.08 1.13 0.43
CA THR A 244 -5.19 2.47 1.03
C THR A 244 -4.29 2.59 2.27
N ALA A 245 -4.27 1.60 3.16
CA ALA A 245 -3.41 1.62 4.33
C ALA A 245 -1.92 1.61 3.95
N LEU A 246 -1.53 0.80 2.96
CA LEU A 246 -0.15 0.76 2.48
C LEU A 246 0.30 2.11 1.91
N ASN A 247 -0.53 2.74 1.08
CA ASN A 247 -0.22 4.06 0.51
C ASN A 247 -0.19 5.16 1.58
N LEU A 248 -1.02 5.05 2.62
CA LEU A 248 -1.05 6.02 3.72
C LEU A 248 -0.02 5.75 4.83
N MET A 249 0.88 4.78 4.67
CA MET A 249 1.99 4.61 5.60
C MET A 249 2.82 5.90 5.70
N PRO A 250 3.24 6.32 6.92
CA PRO A 250 4.00 7.55 7.13
C PRO A 250 5.48 7.37 6.79
N LEU A 251 5.77 6.94 5.56
CA LEU A 251 7.10 6.57 5.09
C LEU A 251 7.42 7.20 3.74
N GLY A 252 8.65 7.71 3.64
CA GLY A 252 9.28 8.00 2.35
C GLY A 252 8.44 8.91 1.46
N GLN A 253 8.31 8.48 0.21
CA GLN A 253 7.53 9.13 -0.84
C GLN A 253 6.16 8.48 -1.08
N LEU A 254 5.68 7.64 -0.14
CA LEU A 254 4.30 7.18 -0.20
C LEU A 254 3.36 8.37 0.07
N ASP A 255 2.09 8.19 -0.29
CA ASP A 255 1.06 9.23 -0.10
C ASP A 255 0.97 9.69 1.35
N GLY A 256 0.99 8.75 2.30
CA GLY A 256 1.01 9.04 3.74
C GLY A 256 2.26 9.81 4.17
N GLY A 257 3.40 9.54 3.54
CA GLY A 257 4.63 10.30 3.71
C GLY A 257 4.47 11.75 3.26
N HIS A 258 3.91 11.97 2.07
CA HIS A 258 3.61 13.32 1.55
C HIS A 258 2.64 14.09 2.45
N ILE A 259 1.57 13.44 2.91
CA ILE A 259 0.56 14.01 3.80
C ILE A 259 1.20 14.41 5.13
N LEU A 260 1.83 13.46 5.81
CA LEU A 260 2.38 13.70 7.14
C LEU A 260 3.54 14.70 7.08
N TYR A 261 4.43 14.60 6.10
CA TYR A 261 5.49 15.58 5.86
C TYR A 261 4.92 17.01 5.78
N SER A 262 3.82 17.18 5.05
CA SER A 262 3.20 18.50 4.86
C SER A 262 2.48 19.02 6.11
N LEU A 263 2.04 18.12 7.01
CA LEU A 263 1.41 18.48 8.29
C LEU A 263 2.44 18.90 9.36
N ILE A 264 3.50 18.12 9.52
CA ILE A 264 4.42 18.25 10.69
C ILE A 264 5.82 18.74 10.32
N GLY A 265 6.11 18.90 9.03
CA GLY A 265 7.38 19.36 8.50
C GLY A 265 8.48 18.28 8.48
N PHE A 266 9.58 18.58 7.77
CA PHE A 266 10.66 17.63 7.50
C PHE A 266 11.23 16.94 8.74
N LYS A 267 11.61 17.73 9.77
CA LYS A 267 12.33 17.21 10.94
C LYS A 267 11.48 16.21 11.73
N LYS A 268 10.21 16.55 12.00
CA LYS A 268 9.31 15.67 12.75
C LYS A 268 8.93 14.45 11.93
N HIS A 269 8.66 14.63 10.63
CA HIS A 269 8.38 13.52 9.73
C HIS A 269 9.53 12.51 9.68
N ARG A 270 10.79 12.96 9.59
CA ARG A 270 11.96 12.07 9.63
C ARG A 270 11.98 11.20 10.89
N THR A 271 11.69 11.78 12.05
CA THR A 271 11.59 11.02 13.31
C THR A 271 10.46 9.99 13.25
N VAL A 272 9.26 10.40 12.82
CA VAL A 272 8.09 9.49 12.74
C VAL A 272 8.37 8.34 11.76
N ALA A 273 8.91 8.61 10.58
CA ALA A 273 9.21 7.59 9.58
C ALA A 273 10.25 6.58 10.09
N ARG A 274 11.29 7.03 10.80
CA ARG A 274 12.29 6.13 11.41
C ARG A 274 11.68 5.25 12.51
N LEU A 275 10.83 5.81 13.36
CA LEU A 275 10.13 5.06 14.40
C LEU A 275 9.16 4.03 13.80
N PHE A 276 8.39 4.43 12.79
CA PHE A 276 7.47 3.54 12.08
C PHE A 276 8.22 2.43 11.35
N PHE A 277 9.35 2.73 10.70
CA PHE A 277 10.20 1.69 10.12
C PHE A 277 10.75 0.73 11.19
N GLY A 278 11.08 1.23 12.38
CA GLY A 278 11.43 0.41 13.55
C GLY A 278 10.32 -0.56 13.95
N LEU A 279 9.05 -0.14 13.89
CA LEU A 279 7.90 -1.03 14.09
C LEU A 279 7.81 -2.08 12.98
N LEU A 280 7.93 -1.69 11.71
CA LEU A 280 7.89 -2.63 10.58
C LEU A 280 8.95 -3.73 10.68
N VAL A 281 10.21 -3.38 10.98
CA VAL A 281 11.27 -4.38 11.11
C VAL A 281 11.10 -5.27 12.36
N THR A 282 10.36 -4.81 13.36
CA THR A 282 9.98 -5.63 14.52
C THR A 282 8.94 -6.67 14.13
N LEU A 283 7.90 -6.27 13.37
CA LEU A 283 6.93 -7.21 12.80
C LEU A 283 7.62 -8.20 11.85
N ALA A 284 8.53 -7.73 11.00
CA ALA A 284 9.35 -8.59 10.14
C ALA A 284 10.20 -9.58 10.95
N GLY A 285 10.75 -9.16 12.10
CA GLY A 285 11.50 -10.04 12.99
C GLY A 285 10.65 -11.14 13.61
N ILE A 286 9.42 -10.82 14.02
CA ILE A 286 8.44 -11.80 14.53
C ILE A 286 8.13 -12.86 13.48
N GLU A 287 8.02 -12.46 12.22
CA GLU A 287 7.72 -13.35 11.08
C GLU A 287 8.92 -14.21 10.64
N VAL A 288 10.07 -13.58 10.42
CA VAL A 288 11.21 -14.21 9.72
C VAL A 288 12.04 -15.11 10.60
N ILE A 289 12.10 -14.85 11.91
CA ILE A 289 12.93 -15.64 12.83
C ILE A 289 12.40 -17.08 12.90
N PRO A 290 11.08 -17.31 13.10
CA PRO A 290 10.52 -18.65 13.01
C PRO A 290 10.73 -19.31 11.66
N PHE A 291 10.51 -18.56 10.57
CA PHE A 291 10.73 -19.06 9.23
C PHE A 291 12.16 -19.55 9.00
N ILE A 292 13.17 -18.76 9.41
CA ILE A 292 14.58 -19.15 9.32
C ILE A 292 14.87 -20.37 10.20
N HIS A 293 14.34 -20.39 11.43
CA HIS A 293 14.55 -21.51 12.35
C HIS A 293 14.02 -22.83 11.78
N LEU A 294 12.77 -22.85 11.30
CA LEU A 294 12.14 -24.02 10.69
C LEU A 294 12.90 -24.48 9.44
N SER A 295 13.30 -23.52 8.59
CA SER A 295 14.12 -23.82 7.41
C SER A 295 15.47 -24.46 7.78
N LEU A 296 16.09 -24.04 8.89
CA LEU A 296 17.37 -24.60 9.34
C LEU A 296 17.22 -25.97 10.02
N VAL A 297 16.09 -26.22 10.70
CA VAL A 297 15.78 -27.53 11.31
C VAL A 297 15.74 -28.61 10.23
N GLU A 298 15.19 -28.31 9.05
CA GLU A 298 15.16 -29.22 7.90
C GLU A 298 16.55 -29.74 7.48
N TYR A 299 17.59 -28.91 7.66
CA TYR A 299 18.99 -29.25 7.35
C TYR A 299 19.82 -29.69 8.57
N GLY A 300 19.20 -29.90 9.74
CA GLY A 300 19.90 -30.27 10.97
C GLY A 300 20.71 -29.13 11.62
N LEU A 301 20.49 -27.88 11.21
CA LEU A 301 21.15 -26.66 11.73
C LEU A 301 20.26 -25.86 12.70
N GLY A 302 19.20 -26.49 13.23
CA GLY A 302 18.12 -25.88 14.02
C GLY A 302 18.50 -25.30 15.39
N GLN A 303 19.72 -24.81 15.61
CA GLN A 303 20.03 -24.04 16.82
C GLN A 303 19.28 -22.71 16.77
N GLN A 304 18.41 -22.45 17.75
CA GLN A 304 17.62 -21.21 17.80
C GLN A 304 18.48 -19.97 17.64
N ILE A 305 19.65 -19.92 18.28
CA ILE A 305 20.57 -18.77 18.23
C ILE A 305 21.01 -18.40 16.81
N LEU A 306 21.11 -19.37 15.90
CA LEU A 306 21.56 -19.12 14.54
C LEU A 306 20.54 -18.28 13.75
N SER A 307 19.24 -18.53 13.95
CA SER A 307 18.16 -17.74 13.32
C SER A 307 18.21 -16.27 13.75
N TRP A 308 18.46 -16.02 15.04
CA TRP A 308 18.64 -14.68 15.61
C TRP A 308 19.88 -13.96 15.06
N LEU A 309 21.00 -14.69 14.89
CA LEU A 309 22.23 -14.12 14.33
C LEU A 309 22.07 -13.78 12.84
N ILE A 310 21.43 -14.65 12.06
CA ILE A 310 21.15 -14.40 10.64
C ILE A 310 20.26 -13.17 10.50
N TRP A 311 19.14 -13.13 11.23
CA TRP A 311 18.26 -11.97 11.18
C TRP A 311 18.95 -10.71 11.70
N GLY A 312 19.72 -10.77 12.78
CA GLY A 312 20.48 -9.64 13.31
C GLY A 312 21.45 -9.04 12.28
N ALA A 313 22.14 -9.89 11.51
CA ALA A 313 23.02 -9.44 10.42
C ALA A 313 22.23 -8.79 9.27
N VAL A 314 21.13 -9.41 8.85
CA VAL A 314 20.25 -8.86 7.80
C VAL A 314 19.64 -7.53 8.24
N LEU A 315 19.13 -7.46 9.46
CA LEU A 315 18.54 -6.27 10.07
C LEU A 315 19.55 -5.13 10.15
N PHE A 316 20.79 -5.40 10.53
CA PHE A 316 21.86 -4.39 10.53
C PHE A 316 22.09 -3.80 9.13
N LEU A 317 22.19 -4.65 8.09
CA LEU A 317 22.36 -4.20 6.70
C LEU A 317 21.15 -3.38 6.23
N LEU A 318 19.95 -3.83 6.58
CA LEU A 318 18.70 -3.17 6.25
C LEU A 318 18.59 -1.78 6.91
N LEU A 319 18.89 -1.68 8.21
CA LEU A 319 18.89 -0.41 8.95
C LEU A 319 20.00 0.53 8.47
N ARG A 320 21.18 0.00 8.12
CA ARG A 320 22.26 0.80 7.53
C ARG A 320 21.83 1.45 6.22
N LYS A 321 21.09 0.71 5.38
CA LYS A 321 20.49 1.24 4.15
C LYS A 321 19.39 2.25 4.45
N ALA A 322 18.45 1.91 5.32
CA ALA A 322 17.27 2.72 5.64
C ALA A 322 17.61 4.06 6.32
N PHE A 323 18.59 4.08 7.22
CA PHE A 323 18.96 5.26 8.01
C PHE A 323 20.25 5.93 7.51
N HIS A 324 20.69 5.63 6.29
CA HIS A 324 21.87 6.25 5.68
C HIS A 324 23.14 6.17 6.54
N SER A 325 23.38 5.02 7.18
CA SER A 325 24.50 4.79 8.11
C SER A 325 24.53 5.71 9.35
N ASP A 326 23.37 6.22 9.78
CA ASP A 326 23.23 6.99 11.02
C ASP A 326 23.23 6.06 12.25
N HIS A 327 24.40 5.90 12.86
CA HIS A 327 24.64 4.98 13.98
C HIS A 327 23.80 5.32 15.23
N GLN A 328 23.40 6.57 15.41
CA GLN A 328 22.56 6.97 16.55
C GLN A 328 21.16 6.35 16.48
N TRP A 329 20.70 5.98 15.28
CA TRP A 329 19.41 5.33 15.07
C TRP A 329 19.52 3.83 14.85
N ILE A 330 20.58 3.38 14.15
CA ILE A 330 20.74 1.96 13.83
C ILE A 330 20.83 1.11 15.09
N ALA A 331 21.72 1.44 16.03
CA ALA A 331 21.95 0.61 17.21
C ALA A 331 20.71 0.53 18.14
N PRO A 332 20.05 1.65 18.50
CA PRO A 332 18.83 1.58 19.31
C PRO A 332 17.68 0.87 18.62
N THR A 333 17.43 1.15 17.33
CA THR A 333 16.33 0.49 16.60
C THR A 333 16.57 -1.01 16.47
N MET A 334 17.81 -1.44 16.17
CA MET A 334 18.16 -2.86 16.13
C MET A 334 17.93 -3.54 17.49
N ALA A 335 18.45 -2.95 18.57
CA ALA A 335 18.33 -3.51 19.92
C ALA A 335 16.86 -3.61 20.37
N VAL A 336 16.08 -2.53 20.19
CA VAL A 336 14.65 -2.50 20.55
C VAL A 336 13.87 -3.49 19.69
N SER A 337 14.10 -3.52 18.38
CA SER A 337 13.39 -4.42 17.47
C SER A 337 13.64 -5.90 17.81
N MET A 338 14.90 -6.28 18.03
CA MET A 338 15.24 -7.64 18.44
C MET A 338 14.65 -8.00 19.80
N ALA A 339 14.70 -7.09 20.77
CA ALA A 339 14.14 -7.32 22.10
C ALA A 339 12.61 -7.48 22.08
N LEU A 340 11.90 -6.66 21.31
CA LEU A 340 10.45 -6.74 21.15
C LEU A 340 10.03 -8.01 20.41
N ALA A 341 10.74 -8.38 19.34
CA ALA A 341 10.48 -9.64 18.63
C ALA A 341 10.72 -10.85 19.56
N ALA A 342 11.80 -10.84 20.35
CA ALA A 342 12.09 -11.90 21.31
C ALA A 342 11.02 -11.99 22.41
N GLY A 343 10.61 -10.86 22.97
CA GLY A 343 9.55 -10.80 23.96
C GLY A 343 8.22 -11.29 23.42
N TYR A 344 7.85 -10.90 22.19
CA TYR A 344 6.62 -11.35 21.55
C TYR A 344 6.63 -12.87 21.33
N LEU A 345 7.68 -13.41 20.70
CA LEU A 345 7.81 -14.84 20.41
C LEU A 345 7.86 -15.67 21.70
N TYR A 346 8.54 -15.19 22.74
CA TYR A 346 8.60 -15.88 24.03
C TYR A 346 7.24 -15.91 24.75
N LEU A 347 6.51 -14.79 24.76
CA LEU A 347 5.27 -14.66 25.54
C LEU A 347 4.03 -15.24 24.83
N HIS A 348 3.95 -15.14 23.51
CA HIS A 348 2.74 -15.47 22.75
C HIS A 348 2.85 -16.76 21.95
N VAL A 349 4.05 -17.07 21.45
CA VAL A 349 4.24 -18.20 20.53
C VAL A 349 4.70 -19.44 21.29
N GLY A 350 5.52 -19.31 22.34
CA GLY A 350 5.91 -20.40 23.26
C GLY A 350 6.79 -21.51 22.64
N SER A 351 6.70 -21.72 21.33
CA SER A 351 7.42 -22.69 20.51
C SER A 351 7.54 -22.12 19.09
N ILE A 352 8.76 -22.04 18.54
CA ILE A 352 9.05 -21.51 17.19
C ILE A 352 8.64 -22.53 16.10
N THR A 353 7.48 -23.17 16.23
CA THR A 353 7.03 -24.29 15.39
C THR A 353 6.18 -23.86 14.22
N ASP A 354 5.58 -22.67 14.25
CA ASP A 354 4.77 -22.14 13.16
C ASP A 354 5.38 -20.84 12.62
N SER A 355 5.50 -20.74 11.30
CA SER A 355 5.87 -19.50 10.63
C SER A 355 4.62 -18.74 10.22
N GLY A 356 4.54 -17.46 10.61
CA GLY A 356 3.53 -16.56 10.08
C GLY A 356 3.81 -16.16 8.63
N SER A 357 3.21 -15.06 8.20
CA SER A 357 3.46 -14.47 6.87
C SER A 357 4.90 -13.96 6.72
N LEU A 358 5.32 -13.63 5.49
CA LEU A 358 6.56 -12.87 5.23
C LEU A 358 6.28 -11.46 4.69
N ILE A 359 5.07 -10.95 4.88
CA ILE A 359 4.63 -9.68 4.30
C ILE A 359 5.41 -8.50 4.87
N TRP A 360 5.69 -8.48 6.17
CA TRP A 360 6.42 -7.37 6.77
C TRP A 360 7.91 -7.43 6.46
N VAL A 361 8.44 -8.63 6.22
CA VAL A 361 9.77 -8.80 5.63
C VAL A 361 9.81 -8.17 4.24
N PHE A 362 8.87 -8.55 3.35
CA PHE A 362 8.76 -7.96 2.02
C PHE A 362 8.66 -6.43 2.08
N TRP A 363 7.75 -5.89 2.90
CA TRP A 363 7.56 -4.45 3.01
C TRP A 363 8.75 -3.72 3.63
N SER A 364 9.46 -4.33 4.58
CA SER A 364 10.67 -3.74 5.17
C SER A 364 11.80 -3.62 4.13
N PHE A 365 11.97 -4.62 3.27
CA PHE A 365 12.93 -4.56 2.16
C PHE A 365 12.47 -3.59 1.06
N PHE A 366 11.21 -3.69 0.65
CA PHE A 366 10.63 -2.83 -0.39
C PHE A 366 10.77 -1.36 0.00
N THR A 367 10.40 -1.01 1.23
CA THR A 367 10.48 0.38 1.72
C THR A 367 11.93 0.86 1.84
N ALA A 368 12.85 0.06 2.38
CA ALA A 368 14.25 0.46 2.53
C ALA A 368 15.01 0.63 1.19
N TYR A 369 14.69 -0.18 0.17
CA TYR A 369 15.44 -0.20 -1.09
C TYR A 369 14.79 0.58 -2.24
N LEU A 370 13.45 0.55 -2.33
CA LEU A 370 12.73 1.13 -3.47
C LEU A 370 12.04 2.45 -3.14
N VAL A 371 11.43 2.57 -1.95
CA VAL A 371 10.69 3.78 -1.56
C VAL A 371 11.59 4.82 -0.89
N GLY A 372 12.49 4.37 -0.02
CA GLY A 372 13.17 5.21 0.96
C GLY A 372 12.31 5.48 2.20
N ILE A 373 12.93 5.65 3.36
CA ILE A 373 12.22 5.89 4.63
C ILE A 373 12.03 7.38 4.88
N GLU A 374 13.03 8.20 4.57
CA GLU A 374 12.97 9.64 4.78
C GLU A 374 12.42 10.34 3.54
N HIS A 375 11.41 11.18 3.75
CA HIS A 375 10.89 12.04 2.69
C HIS A 375 11.93 13.11 2.31
N PRO A 376 12.26 13.33 1.02
CA PRO A 376 13.21 14.38 0.63
C PRO A 376 12.65 15.79 0.91
N PRO A 377 13.44 16.76 1.37
CA PRO A 377 12.93 18.10 1.67
C PRO A 377 12.38 18.79 0.41
N ALA A 378 11.23 19.44 0.56
CA ALA A 378 10.67 20.36 -0.44
C ALA A 378 11.50 21.65 -0.51
N LEU A 379 11.49 22.32 -1.65
CA LEU A 379 12.18 23.62 -1.79
C LEU A 379 11.42 24.73 -1.05
N TYR A 380 10.09 24.64 -1.05
CA TYR A 380 9.19 25.58 -0.40
C TYR A 380 8.29 24.82 0.56
N GLU A 381 8.58 24.95 1.86
CA GLU A 381 7.70 24.47 2.92
C GLU A 381 6.71 25.59 3.27
N ARG A 382 5.43 25.32 3.04
CA ARG A 382 4.32 26.23 3.36
C ARG A 382 3.38 25.55 4.35
N PRO A 383 2.87 26.29 5.35
CA PRO A 383 1.87 25.75 6.25
C PRO A 383 0.57 25.47 5.50
N LEU A 384 -0.10 24.37 5.87
CA LEU A 384 -1.42 24.02 5.35
C LEU A 384 -2.49 24.90 6.00
N ASP A 385 -3.55 25.19 5.25
CA ASP A 385 -4.76 25.82 5.82
C ASP A 385 -5.52 24.83 6.72
N PRO A 386 -6.45 25.32 7.57
CA PRO A 386 -7.17 24.47 8.51
C PRO A 386 -7.94 23.30 7.86
N THR A 387 -8.52 23.50 6.68
CA THR A 387 -9.28 22.46 5.98
C THR A 387 -8.36 21.35 5.50
N ARG A 388 -7.22 21.70 4.91
CA ARG A 388 -6.20 20.71 4.51
C ARG A 388 -5.58 20.00 5.69
N SER A 389 -5.30 20.74 6.77
CA SER A 389 -4.81 20.13 8.01
C SER A 389 -5.78 19.07 8.55
N LEU A 390 -7.08 19.39 8.59
CA LEU A 390 -8.12 18.45 8.98
C LEU A 390 -8.16 17.22 8.07
N LEU A 391 -8.16 17.42 6.74
CA LEU A 391 -8.14 16.31 5.78
C LEU A 391 -6.89 15.43 5.95
N GLY A 392 -5.73 16.03 6.21
CA GLY A 392 -4.49 15.30 6.45
C GLY A 392 -4.57 14.40 7.68
N TRP A 393 -5.08 14.94 8.80
CA TRP A 393 -5.29 14.14 10.01
C TRP A 393 -6.36 13.06 9.83
N LEU A 394 -7.42 13.36 9.07
CA LEU A 394 -8.42 12.35 8.68
C LEU A 394 -7.78 11.24 7.84
N GLY A 395 -6.87 11.56 6.92
CA GLY A 395 -6.07 10.59 6.17
C GLY A 395 -5.24 9.69 7.09
N MET A 396 -4.58 10.26 8.11
CA MET A 396 -3.87 9.45 9.11
C MET A 396 -4.83 8.59 9.95
N GLY A 397 -6.05 9.06 10.20
CA GLY A 397 -7.11 8.27 10.83
C GLY A 397 -7.55 7.09 9.95
N ILE A 398 -7.75 7.32 8.64
CA ILE A 398 -8.04 6.26 7.66
C ILE A 398 -6.95 5.20 7.67
N PHE A 399 -5.69 5.59 7.69
CA PHE A 399 -4.57 4.66 7.82
C PHE A 399 -4.72 3.73 9.03
N VAL A 400 -4.99 4.29 10.21
CA VAL A 400 -5.10 3.53 11.46
C VAL A 400 -6.29 2.55 11.42
N VAL A 401 -7.42 2.93 10.83
CA VAL A 401 -8.59 2.04 10.78
C VAL A 401 -8.49 0.96 9.69
N CYS A 402 -7.70 1.21 8.64
CA CYS A 402 -7.55 0.30 7.50
C CYS A 402 -6.34 -0.65 7.63
N ILE A 403 -5.33 -0.34 8.44
CA ILE A 403 -4.17 -1.21 8.59
C ILE A 403 -4.54 -2.50 9.35
N SER A 404 -4.13 -3.65 8.82
CA SER A 404 -4.15 -4.92 9.53
C SER A 404 -2.73 -5.27 10.00
N PRO A 405 -2.49 -5.58 11.28
CA PRO A 405 -1.16 -5.99 11.77
C PRO A 405 -0.68 -7.33 11.21
N ASN A 406 -1.59 -8.22 10.81
CA ASN A 406 -1.27 -9.49 10.16
C ASN A 406 -2.23 -9.68 8.97
N PRO A 407 -1.98 -8.99 7.85
CA PRO A 407 -2.94 -8.87 6.76
C PRO A 407 -3.16 -10.17 6.00
N LEU A 408 -2.19 -11.07 5.96
CA LEU A 408 -2.27 -12.35 5.25
C LEU A 408 -1.45 -13.35 6.05
N TYR A 409 -1.98 -14.51 6.40
CA TYR A 409 -1.18 -15.58 7.00
C TYR A 409 -1.76 -16.95 6.65
N LEU A 410 -0.92 -17.98 6.76
CA LEU A 410 -1.28 -19.37 6.49
C LEU A 410 -1.28 -20.12 7.81
N ILE A 411 -2.30 -20.96 8.02
CA ILE A 411 -2.37 -21.91 9.14
C ILE A 411 -2.43 -23.34 8.66
#